data_AF-A0A931QAD3-F1
#
_entry.id   AF-A0A931QAD3-F1
#
_cell.length_a   1.000
_cell.length_b   1.000
_cell.length_c   1.000
_cell.angle_alpha   90.00
_cell.angle_beta   90.00
_cell.angle_gamma   90.00
#
_symmetry.space_group_name_H-M   'P 1'
#
loop_
_entity.id
_entity.type
_entity.pdbx_description
1 polymer ?
#
loop_
_entity_poly.entity_id
_entity_poly.type
_entity_poly.pdbx_seq_one_letter_code
_entity_poly.pdbx_strand_id
1 'polypeptide(L)'
;MSTHQPVTLASLSAAMDGGFIAIADVADAMAEVRATEDYRLIGGVAVLLHVQRLGLDLPLRATGDADFGVPPHLLQEAALVPAIEACGYENAMPKISGGASRSRPPTA
;
A
#
# COMPACT_ATOMS: atom_id res chain seq x y z
N MET A 1 25.33 -2.84 21.05
CA MET A 1 24.32 -1.79 20.81
C MET A 1 24.29 -1.54 19.31
N SER A 2 23.27 -2.02 18.60
CA SER A 2 23.18 -1.76 17.16
C SER A 2 22.73 -0.32 16.99
N THR A 3 23.61 0.55 16.50
CA THR A 3 23.27 1.93 16.17
C THR A 3 22.29 1.90 15.01
N HIS A 4 21.11 2.50 15.17
CA HIS A 4 20.16 2.71 14.08
C HIS A 4 20.81 3.62 13.03
N GLN A 5 21.54 3.03 12.08
CA GLN A 5 22.07 3.77 10.94
C GLN A 5 20.89 4.13 10.03
N PRO A 6 20.74 5.40 9.63
CA PRO A 6 19.73 5.79 8.66
C PRO A 6 19.95 5.05 7.33
N VAL A 7 18.85 4.65 6.68
CA VAL A 7 18.91 4.14 5.30
C VAL A 7 18.69 5.33 4.37
N THR A 8 19.62 5.57 3.45
CA THR A 8 19.46 6.59 2.41
C THR A 8 18.93 5.92 1.15
N LEU A 9 17.77 6.38 0.68
CA LEU A 9 17.21 5.99 -0.61
C LEU A 9 17.39 7.16 -1.57
N ALA A 10 18.10 6.93 -2.66
CA ALA A 10 18.15 7.90 -3.76
C ALA A 10 16.97 7.61 -4.69
N SER A 11 16.16 8.65 -4.96
CA SER A 11 15.19 8.56 -6.04
C SER A 11 15.91 8.66 -7.38
N LEU A 12 15.62 7.72 -8.29
CA LEU A 12 16.21 7.65 -9.62
C LEU A 12 15.25 8.08 -10.73
N SER A 13 13.97 8.35 -10.39
CA SER A 13 12.95 8.73 -11.35
C SER A 13 11.72 9.34 -10.66
N ALA A 14 10.94 10.12 -11.41
CA ALA A 14 9.67 10.67 -10.94
C ALA A 14 8.66 9.58 -10.51
N ALA A 15 8.72 8.40 -11.13
CA ALA A 15 7.90 7.27 -10.71
C ALA A 15 8.27 6.81 -9.29
N MET A 16 9.57 6.77 -8.98
CA MET A 16 10.06 6.39 -7.65
C MET A 16 9.69 7.45 -6.59
N ASP A 17 9.73 8.74 -6.95
CA ASP A 17 9.20 9.80 -6.09
C ASP A 17 7.72 9.56 -5.76
N GLY A 18 6.92 9.20 -6.76
CA GLY A 18 5.51 8.82 -6.58
C GLY A 18 5.33 7.64 -5.63
N GLY A 19 6.18 6.61 -5.73
CA GLY A 19 6.17 5.48 -4.79
C GLY A 19 6.48 5.89 -3.35
N PHE A 20 7.44 6.81 -3.14
CA PHE A 20 7.74 7.31 -1.79
C PHE A 20 6.63 8.20 -1.22
N ILE A 21 5.99 9.02 -2.05
CA ILE A 21 4.80 9.79 -1.67
C ILE A 21 3.67 8.83 -1.27
N ALA A 22 3.41 7.79 -2.08
CA ALA A 22 2.39 6.79 -1.75
C ALA A 22 2.66 6.05 -0.44
N ILE A 23 3.93 5.81 -0.08
CA ILE A 23 4.25 5.25 1.23
C ILE A 23 3.86 6.21 2.36
N ALA A 24 4.19 7.49 2.21
CA ALA A 24 3.88 8.50 3.22
C ALA A 24 2.36 8.67 3.37
N ASP A 25 1.64 8.82 2.27
CA ASP A 25 0.18 9.02 2.27
C ASP A 25 -0.54 7.84 2.92
N VAL A 26 -0.19 6.59 2.57
CA VAL A 26 -0.83 5.41 3.14
C VAL A 26 -0.45 5.22 4.61
N ALA A 27 0.77 5.58 5.02
CA ALA A 27 1.15 5.58 6.44
C ALA A 27 0.34 6.59 7.26
N ASP A 28 0.09 7.79 6.71
CA ASP A 28 -0.76 8.80 7.33
C ASP A 28 -2.22 8.35 7.40
N ALA A 29 -2.75 7.73 6.34
CA ALA A 29 -4.09 7.14 6.33
C ALA A 29 -4.24 6.03 7.39
N MET A 30 -3.21 5.20 7.58
CA MET A 30 -3.16 4.19 8.66
C MET A 30 -3.18 4.84 10.05
N ALA A 31 -2.48 5.97 10.21
CA ALA A 31 -2.50 6.72 11.46
C ALA A 31 -3.87 7.34 11.76
N GLU A 32 -4.55 7.87 10.74
CA GLU A 32 -5.90 8.43 10.85
C GLU A 32 -6.90 7.39 11.38
N VAL A 33 -6.84 6.16 10.86
CA VAL A 33 -7.70 5.04 11.30
C VAL A 33 -7.18 4.31 12.54
N ARG A 34 -6.12 4.84 13.19
CA ARG A 34 -5.49 4.28 14.41
C ARG A 34 -4.95 2.85 14.25
N ALA A 35 -4.46 2.52 13.06
CA ALA A 35 -3.96 1.20 12.69
C ALA A 35 -2.44 1.21 12.41
N THR A 36 -1.67 2.08 13.08
CA THR A 36 -0.23 2.27 12.79
C THR A 36 0.62 1.02 12.99
N GLU A 37 0.18 0.09 13.84
CA GLU A 37 0.90 -1.16 14.11
C GLU A 37 0.44 -2.32 13.21
N ASP A 38 -0.67 -2.13 12.49
CA ASP A 38 -1.42 -3.15 11.78
C ASP A 38 -1.20 -3.08 10.25
N TYR A 39 -0.01 -2.67 9.83
CA TYR A 39 0.42 -2.79 8.44
C TYR A 39 1.91 -3.10 8.33
N ARG A 40 2.32 -3.61 7.17
CA ARG A 40 3.74 -3.76 6.81
C ARG A 40 3.93 -3.24 5.40
N LEU A 41 4.97 -2.44 5.19
CA LEU A 41 5.47 -2.14 3.86
C LEU A 41 6.08 -3.41 3.27
N ILE A 42 5.61 -3.81 2.09
CA ILE A 42 6.06 -5.01 1.38
C ILE A 42 6.49 -4.63 -0.05
N GLY A 43 6.63 -5.62 -0.94
CA GLY A 43 6.86 -5.37 -2.36
C GLY A 43 8.24 -4.81 -2.68
N GLY A 44 8.32 -4.07 -3.80
CA GLY A 44 9.58 -3.59 -4.36
C GLY A 44 10.37 -2.67 -3.42
N VAL A 45 9.69 -1.76 -2.72
CA VAL A 45 10.35 -0.82 -1.80
C VAL A 45 10.92 -1.54 -0.58
N ALA A 46 10.24 -2.56 -0.06
CA ALA A 46 10.78 -3.35 1.06
C ALA A 46 12.10 -4.05 0.67
N VAL A 47 12.19 -4.59 -0.57
CA VAL A 47 13.44 -5.16 -1.09
C VAL A 47 14.53 -4.10 -1.20
N LEU A 48 14.21 -2.92 -1.77
CA LEU A 48 15.14 -1.79 -1.89
C LEU A 48 15.69 -1.37 -0.51
N LEU A 49 14.83 -1.26 0.50
CA LEU A 49 15.22 -0.95 1.88
C LEU A 49 16.19 -1.98 2.46
N HIS A 50 15.94 -3.27 2.23
CA HIS A 50 16.83 -4.34 2.71
C HIS A 50 18.17 -4.36 1.99
N VAL A 51 18.19 -4.16 0.66
CA VAL A 51 19.44 -4.04 -0.13
C VAL A 51 20.30 -2.89 0.42
N GLN A 52 19.70 -1.72 0.61
CA GLN A 52 20.41 -0.54 1.13
C GLN A 52 20.86 -0.72 2.58
N ARG A 53 20.02 -1.32 3.43
CA ARG A 53 20.34 -1.60 4.83
C ARG A 53 21.52 -2.58 4.99
N LEU A 54 21.58 -3.59 4.14
CA LEU A 54 22.57 -4.66 4.20
C LEU A 54 23.81 -4.38 3.34
N GLY A 55 23.81 -3.30 2.54
CA GLY A 55 24.90 -2.94 1.66
C GLY A 55 25.14 -3.98 0.56
N LEU A 56 24.08 -4.61 0.05
CA LEU A 56 24.19 -5.64 -0.98
C LEU A 56 24.46 -5.01 -2.35
N ASP A 57 25.40 -5.58 -3.09
CA ASP A 57 25.66 -5.21 -4.48
C ASP A 57 24.70 -5.98 -5.41
N LEU A 58 23.47 -5.50 -5.48
CA LEU A 58 22.41 -6.05 -6.32
C LEU A 58 21.82 -4.96 -7.21
N PRO A 59 21.42 -5.28 -8.45
CA PRO A 59 20.75 -4.31 -9.32
C PRO A 59 19.49 -3.75 -8.65
N LEU A 60 19.46 -2.43 -8.45
CA LEU A 60 18.27 -1.76 -7.94
C LEU A 60 17.22 -1.70 -9.03
N ARG A 61 16.08 -2.36 -8.80
CA ARG A 61 14.90 -2.20 -9.65
C ARG A 61 14.10 -1.01 -9.16
N ALA A 62 13.89 -0.02 -10.04
CA ALA A 62 12.98 1.06 -9.74
C ALA A 62 11.55 0.52 -9.55
N THR A 63 10.88 0.99 -8.50
CA THR A 63 9.49 0.68 -8.17
C THR A 63 8.76 2.02 -8.08
N GLY A 64 7.62 2.12 -8.75
CA GLY A 64 6.87 3.38 -8.87
C GLY A 64 5.60 3.41 -8.02
N ASP A 65 5.43 2.39 -7.21
CA ASP A 65 4.25 2.01 -6.44
C ASP A 65 4.66 1.66 -5.01
N ALA A 66 3.66 1.52 -4.15
CA ALA A 66 3.83 1.14 -2.76
C ALA A 66 2.86 0.01 -2.42
N ASP A 67 3.42 -1.11 -1.93
CA ASP A 67 2.65 -2.28 -1.55
C ASP A 67 2.54 -2.39 -0.02
N PHE A 68 1.32 -2.53 0.48
CA PHE A 68 1.05 -2.67 1.91
C PHE A 68 0.37 -4.00 2.22
N GLY A 69 0.99 -4.77 3.12
CA GLY A 69 0.33 -5.90 3.75
C GLY A 69 -0.53 -5.40 4.91
N VAL A 70 -1.83 -5.63 4.83
CA VAL A 70 -2.82 -5.19 5.83
C VAL A 70 -3.70 -6.37 6.24
N PRO A 71 -4.10 -6.49 7.51
CA PRO A 71 -4.98 -7.56 7.95
C PRO A 71 -6.40 -7.37 7.37
N PRO A 72 -7.13 -8.46 7.09
CA PRO A 72 -8.43 -8.38 6.43
C PRO A 72 -9.47 -7.53 7.16
N HIS A 73 -9.41 -7.43 8.50
CA HIS A 73 -10.38 -6.65 9.26
C HIS A 73 -10.29 -5.16 8.94
N LEU A 74 -9.10 -4.59 8.69
CA LEU A 74 -8.96 -3.20 8.26
C LEU A 74 -9.50 -2.92 6.87
N LEU A 75 -9.57 -3.94 6.01
CA LEU A 75 -10.21 -3.82 4.69
C LEU A 75 -11.74 -3.94 4.77
N GLN A 76 -12.25 -4.60 5.81
CA GLN A 76 -13.68 -4.77 6.08
C GLN A 76 -14.25 -3.57 6.84
N GLU A 77 -13.46 -3.01 7.75
CA GLU A 77 -13.75 -1.77 8.45
C GLU A 77 -13.63 -0.62 7.44
N ALA A 78 -14.78 -0.07 7.05
CA ALA A 78 -14.94 0.84 5.91
C ALA A 78 -14.28 2.23 6.06
N ALA A 79 -13.22 2.36 6.87
CA ALA A 79 -12.52 3.61 7.15
C ALA A 79 -11.20 3.76 6.37
N LEU A 80 -10.47 2.66 6.13
CA LEU A 80 -9.15 2.74 5.49
C LEU A 80 -9.23 3.18 4.02
N VAL A 81 -10.16 2.62 3.25
CA VAL A 81 -10.32 2.98 1.83
C VAL A 81 -10.70 4.46 1.67
N PRO A 82 -11.70 5.00 2.39
CA PRO A 82 -11.98 6.44 2.34
C PRO A 82 -10.81 7.34 2.78
N ALA A 83 -10.02 6.93 3.77
CA ALA A 83 -8.84 7.69 4.19
C ALA A 83 -7.79 7.77 3.06
N ILE A 84 -7.56 6.66 2.35
CA ILE A 84 -6.69 6.63 1.16
C ILE A 84 -7.28 7.49 0.02
N GLU A 85 -8.59 7.41 -0.22
CA GLU A 85 -9.26 8.25 -1.23
C GLU A 85 -9.17 9.75 -0.89
N ALA A 86 -9.19 10.12 0.40
CA ALA A 86 -9.01 11.50 0.84
C ALA A 86 -7.61 12.07 0.54
N CYS A 87 -6.60 11.21 0.37
CA CYS A 87 -5.28 11.58 -0.13
C CYS A 87 -5.25 11.83 -1.66
N GLY A 88 -6.36 11.61 -2.37
CA GLY A 88 -6.49 11.85 -3.81
C GLY A 88 -6.28 10.60 -4.67
N TYR A 89 -6.24 9.40 -4.08
CA TYR A 89 -6.15 8.15 -4.82
C TYR A 89 -7.52 7.72 -5.34
N GLU A 90 -7.51 7.13 -6.53
CA GLU A 90 -8.70 6.56 -7.15
C GLU A 90 -8.56 5.05 -7.29
N ASN A 91 -9.69 4.34 -7.17
CA ASN A 91 -9.71 2.92 -7.41
C ASN A 91 -9.61 2.62 -8.93
N ALA A 92 -8.45 2.14 -9.36
CA ALA A 92 -8.18 1.78 -10.76
C ALA A 92 -9.03 0.59 -11.28
N MET A 93 -9.70 -0.16 -10.40
CA MET A 93 -10.63 -1.23 -10.75
C MET A 93 -11.96 -1.05 -10.00
N PRO A 94 -12.98 -0.45 -10.64
CA PRO A 94 -14.29 -0.26 -10.03
C PRO A 94 -14.84 -1.58 -9.49
N LYS A 95 -15.41 -1.57 -8.28
CA LYS A 95 -16.16 -2.71 -7.75
C LYS A 95 -17.19 -3.13 -8.80
N ILE A 96 -17.15 -4.38 -9.27
CA ILE A 96 -18.25 -4.93 -10.08
C ILE A 96 -19.50 -4.90 -9.20
N SER A 97 -20.37 -3.94 -9.44
CA SER A 97 -21.62 -3.79 -8.72
C SER A 97 -22.53 -4.99 -9.02
N GLY A 98 -22.73 -5.85 -8.02
CA GLY A 98 -23.94 -6.65 -7.83
C GLY A 98 -24.34 -7.63 -8.94
N GLY A 99 -24.11 -8.93 -8.69
CA GLY A 99 -24.87 -9.98 -9.37
C GLY A 99 -26.36 -9.79 -9.09
N ALA A 100 -27.14 -9.55 -10.15
CA ALA A 100 -28.59 -9.51 -10.09
C ALA A 100 -29.12 -10.78 -9.39
N SER A 101 -29.89 -10.57 -8.31
CA SER A 101 -30.75 -11.60 -7.72
C SER A 101 -31.59 -12.22 -8.83
N ARG A 102 -31.27 -13.46 -9.22
CA ARG A 102 -32.15 -14.25 -10.09
C ARG A 102 -33.36 -14.63 -9.25
N SER A 103 -34.43 -13.85 -9.35
CA SER A 103 -35.75 -14.31 -8.93
C SER A 103 -36.10 -15.56 -9.73
N ARG A 104 -36.23 -16.68 -9.03
CA ARG A 104 -36.73 -17.95 -9.59
C ARG A 104 -38.18 -17.74 -10.06
N PRO A 105 -38.56 -18.11 -11.30
CA PRO A 105 -39.95 -17.98 -11.72
C PRO A 105 -40.83 -18.99 -10.96
N PRO A 106 -42.11 -18.67 -10.72
CA PRO A 106 -43.04 -19.58 -10.07
C PRO A 106 -43.29 -20.79 -10.98
N THR A 107 -43.18 -21.99 -10.40
CA THR A 107 -43.63 -23.24 -11.01
C THR A 107 -45.15 -23.19 -11.17
N ALA A 108 -45.61 -23.41 -12.41
CA ALA A 108 -47.01 -23.67 -12.74
C ALA A 108 -47.49 -25.00 -12.15
#